data_AF-A0A397HJJ2-F1
#
_entry.id   AF-A0A397HJJ2-F1
#
_cell.length_a   1.000
_cell.length_b   1.000
_cell.length_c   1.000
_cell.angle_alpha   90.00
_cell.angle_beta   90.00
_cell.angle_gamma   90.00
#
_symmetry.space_group_name_H-M   'P 1'
#
loop_
_entity.id
_entity.type
_entity.pdbx_description
1 polymer ?
#
loop_
_entity_poly.entity_id
_entity_poly.type
_entity_poly.pdbx_seq_one_letter_code
_entity_poly.pdbx_strand_id
1 'polypeptide(L)'
;MITSSGECIDRLPVLIKRETQDLSVRKAYDAIFWNLPEKYVWKETPPKPESLRNYEAHHLGYNAIQLMTVMENASFSYRVTNIFAISSRYVIDTPE
;
A
#
# COMPACT_ATOMS: atom_id res chain seq x y z
N MET A 1 23.52 1.24 -4.39
CA MET A 1 24.24 0.07 -4.95
C MET A 1 25.26 0.60 -5.94
N ILE A 2 26.52 0.13 -5.88
CA ILE A 2 27.53 0.51 -6.88
C ILE A 2 27.61 -0.58 -7.95
N THR A 3 27.52 -0.20 -9.22
CA THR A 3 27.65 -1.13 -10.36
C THR A 3 29.12 -1.46 -10.62
N SER A 4 29.38 -2.47 -11.45
CA SER A 4 30.73 -2.77 -11.93
C SER A 4 31.35 -1.63 -12.76
N SER A 5 30.52 -0.75 -13.33
CA SER A 5 30.95 0.50 -14.00
C SER A 5 31.31 1.63 -13.03
N GLY A 6 31.10 1.46 -11.72
CA GLY A 6 31.35 2.48 -10.69
C GLY A 6 30.20 3.47 -10.47
N GLU A 7 29.05 3.26 -11.11
CA GLU A 7 27.88 4.13 -10.95
C GLU A 7 27.15 3.85 -9.64
N CYS A 8 26.71 4.90 -8.95
CA CYS A 8 25.84 4.77 -7.79
C CYS A 8 24.39 4.75 -8.23
N ILE A 9 23.67 3.69 -7.86
CA ILE A 9 22.24 3.51 -8.10
C ILE A 9 21.51 3.45 -6.77
N ASP A 10 20.58 4.38 -6.57
CA ASP A 10 19.64 4.36 -5.47
C ASP A 10 18.33 3.68 -5.88
N ARG A 11 17.84 2.78 -5.03
CA ARG A 11 16.56 2.09 -5.20
C ARG A 11 15.86 1.99 -3.86
N LEU A 12 14.54 1.96 -3.91
CA LEU A 12 13.73 1.66 -2.74
C LEU A 12 13.99 0.20 -2.31
N PRO A 13 14.05 -0.08 -1.00
CA PRO A 13 14.13 -1.44 -0.51
C PRO A 13 12.91 -2.24 -0.97
N VAL A 14 13.12 -3.41 -1.55
CA VAL A 14 12.04 -4.26 -2.07
C VAL A 14 10.99 -4.58 -0.99
N LEU A 15 11.42 -4.75 0.25
CA LEU A 15 10.58 -5.14 1.39
C LEU A 15 10.12 -3.96 2.25
N ILE A 16 10.21 -2.73 1.73
CA ILE A 16 9.70 -1.56 2.48
C ILE A 16 8.19 -1.67 2.67
N LYS A 17 7.73 -1.27 3.84
CA LYS A 17 6.30 -1.37 4.23
C LYS A 17 5.52 -0.10 3.94
N ARG A 18 6.22 1.02 3.75
CA ARG A 18 5.64 2.34 3.53
C ARG A 18 6.49 3.14 2.56
N GLU A 19 5.82 3.75 1.62
CA GLU A 19 6.39 4.74 0.70
C GLU A 19 5.52 5.99 0.75
N THR A 20 6.09 7.15 0.45
CA THR A 20 5.34 8.39 0.25
C THR A 20 5.76 9.06 -1.05
N GLN A 21 4.86 9.85 -1.63
CA GLN A 21 5.11 10.59 -2.86
C GLN A 21 4.66 12.03 -2.68
N ASP A 22 5.63 12.93 -2.59
CA ASP A 22 5.36 14.37 -2.63
C ASP A 22 5.43 14.88 -4.07
N LEU A 23 4.27 14.99 -4.70
CA LEU A 23 4.13 15.47 -6.07
C LEU A 23 4.52 16.94 -6.26
N SER A 24 4.66 17.72 -5.17
CA SER A 24 5.16 19.10 -5.24
C SER A 24 6.67 19.16 -5.46
N VAL A 25 7.41 18.14 -5.00
CA VAL A 25 8.87 18.05 -5.12
C VAL A 25 9.26 17.17 -6.31
N ARG A 26 8.74 15.93 -6.37
CA ARG A 26 9.13 14.95 -7.39
C ARG A 26 8.10 13.84 -7.57
N LYS A 27 8.10 13.23 -8.75
CA LYS A 27 7.26 12.05 -9.04
C LYS A 27 7.81 10.74 -8.48
N ALA A 28 9.01 10.75 -7.90
CA ALA A 28 9.61 9.56 -7.33
C ALA A 28 9.15 9.36 -5.87
N TYR A 29 9.11 8.09 -5.44
CA TYR A 29 8.74 7.73 -4.08
C TYR A 29 9.93 7.81 -3.12
N ASP A 30 9.63 8.09 -1.86
CA ASP A 30 10.54 8.00 -0.72
C ASP A 30 10.18 6.78 0.14
N ALA A 31 11.20 6.03 0.57
CA ALA A 31 11.01 4.91 1.48
C ALA A 31 10.91 5.42 2.92
N ILE A 32 9.85 5.06 3.62
CA ILE A 32 9.67 5.42 5.04
C ILE A 32 9.94 4.20 5.91
N PHE A 33 10.88 4.33 6.85
CA PHE A 33 11.08 3.32 7.87
C PHE A 33 9.87 3.28 8.80
N TRP A 34 9.03 2.26 8.65
CA TRP A 34 7.77 2.15 9.36
C TRP A 34 7.86 1.17 10.52
N ASN A 35 8.08 1.70 11.73
CA ASN A 35 8.07 0.94 12.98
C ASN A 35 7.30 1.71 14.07
N LEU A 36 5.97 1.68 13.99
CA LEU A 36 5.12 2.34 14.98
C LEU A 36 5.31 1.76 16.39
N PRO A 37 5.31 2.61 17.44
CA PRO A 37 5.39 2.16 18.83
C PRO A 37 4.12 1.39 19.23
N GLU A 38 2.96 1.86 18.79
CA GLU A 38 1.68 1.20 18.98
C GLU A 38 1.19 0.61 17.65
N LYS A 39 0.99 -0.70 17.61
CA LYS A 39 0.50 -1.40 16.43
C LYS A 39 -0.98 -1.68 16.57
N TYR A 40 -1.71 -1.58 15.46
CA TYR A 40 -3.13 -1.94 15.42
C TYR A 40 -3.34 -3.40 15.85
N VAL A 41 -4.29 -3.63 16.74
CA VAL A 41 -4.71 -4.95 17.21
C VAL A 41 -6.09 -5.26 16.62
N TRP A 42 -6.16 -6.36 15.87
CA TRP A 42 -7.42 -6.85 15.31
C TRP A 42 -8.39 -7.22 16.43
N LYS A 43 -9.61 -6.68 16.37
CA LYS A 43 -10.64 -6.89 17.42
C LYS A 43 -11.59 -8.02 17.07
N GLU A 44 -11.95 -8.16 15.80
CA GLU A 44 -13.02 -9.05 15.35
C GLU A 44 -12.58 -9.84 14.12
N THR A 45 -13.11 -11.05 13.98
CA THR A 45 -12.93 -11.88 12.80
C THR A 45 -14.32 -12.28 12.28
N PRO A 46 -14.73 -11.83 11.09
CA PRO A 46 -16.04 -12.17 10.56
C PRO A 46 -16.13 -13.66 10.21
N PRO A 47 -17.30 -14.30 10.35
CA PRO A 47 -17.49 -15.69 9.93
C PRO A 47 -17.38 -15.83 8.41
N LYS A 48 -16.93 -16.99 7.94
CA LYS A 48 -16.88 -17.29 6.50
C LYS A 48 -18.30 -17.29 5.91
N PRO A 49 -18.56 -16.55 4.82
CA PRO A 49 -19.87 -16.55 4.19
C PRO A 49 -20.16 -17.87 3.47
N GLU A 50 -21.44 -18.29 3.44
CA GLU A 50 -21.89 -19.48 2.70
C GLU A 50 -21.80 -19.30 1.18
N SER A 51 -22.01 -18.09 0.69
CA SER A 51 -21.88 -17.72 -0.72
C SER A 51 -21.31 -16.33 -0.87
N LEU A 52 -20.48 -16.10 -1.89
CA LEU A 52 -19.82 -14.82 -2.10
C LEU A 52 -20.77 -13.81 -2.76
N ARG A 53 -21.00 -12.68 -2.10
CA ARG A 53 -21.70 -11.52 -2.66
C ARG A 53 -20.80 -10.30 -2.48
N ASN A 54 -20.04 -9.98 -3.53
CA ASN A 54 -19.04 -8.91 -3.54
C ASN A 54 -19.66 -7.54 -3.81
N TYR A 55 -19.38 -6.58 -2.94
CA TYR A 55 -19.87 -5.21 -3.10
C TYR A 55 -19.13 -4.45 -4.20
N GLU A 56 -19.87 -3.98 -5.21
CA GLU A 56 -19.42 -2.94 -6.15
C GLU A 56 -20.45 -1.78 -6.29
N ALA A 57 -21.72 -1.96 -5.90
CA ALA A 57 -22.77 -0.93 -5.97
C ALA A 57 -23.83 -1.02 -4.86
N HIS A 58 -24.31 0.12 -4.35
CA HIS A 58 -25.24 0.25 -3.21
C HIS A 58 -26.60 -0.49 -3.42
N HIS A 59 -26.93 -1.42 -2.48
CA HIS A 59 -28.27 -1.99 -2.16
C HIS A 59 -28.59 -3.48 -2.42
N LEU A 60 -27.63 -4.44 -2.31
CA LEU A 60 -27.92 -5.88 -2.56
C LEU A 60 -27.48 -6.90 -1.47
N GLY A 61 -27.32 -6.51 -0.20
CA GLY A 61 -27.06 -7.51 0.87
C GLY A 61 -25.73 -8.26 0.73
N TYR A 62 -24.70 -7.55 0.30
CA TYR A 62 -23.34 -8.05 0.12
C TYR A 62 -22.71 -8.47 1.45
N ASN A 63 -21.80 -9.43 1.38
CA ASN A 63 -21.11 -10.01 2.53
C ASN A 63 -19.59 -10.05 2.39
N ALA A 64 -19.05 -9.49 1.30
CA ALA A 64 -17.63 -9.36 1.05
C ALA A 64 -17.33 -8.02 0.35
N ILE A 65 -16.15 -7.48 0.62
CA ILE A 65 -15.62 -6.27 -0.02
C ILE A 65 -14.40 -6.67 -0.83
N GLN A 66 -14.42 -6.36 -2.12
CA GLN A 66 -13.24 -6.45 -2.96
C GLN A 66 -12.46 -5.14 -2.83
N LEU A 67 -11.30 -5.18 -2.19
CA LEU A 67 -10.41 -4.03 -2.12
C LEU A 67 -9.50 -4.01 -3.34
N MET A 68 -9.46 -2.88 -4.03
CA MET A 68 -8.51 -2.57 -5.09
C MET A 68 -7.57 -1.47 -4.61
N THR A 69 -6.48 -1.25 -5.34
CA THR A 69 -5.50 -0.17 -5.13
C THR A 69 -4.83 -0.15 -3.75
N VAL A 70 -4.84 -1.29 -3.04
CA VAL A 70 -4.21 -1.44 -1.72
C VAL A 70 -2.68 -1.47 -1.82
N MET A 71 -2.12 -2.18 -2.81
CA MET A 71 -0.67 -2.17 -3.06
C MET A 71 -0.24 -0.83 -3.68
N GLU A 72 0.97 -0.36 -3.35
CA GLU A 72 1.49 0.88 -3.92
C GLU A 72 1.58 0.79 -5.45
N ASN A 73 1.03 1.79 -6.12
CA ASN A 73 0.81 1.72 -7.55
C ASN A 73 0.81 3.09 -8.23
N ALA A 74 1.09 3.08 -9.53
CA ALA A 74 1.01 4.25 -10.39
C ALA A 74 -0.31 4.36 -11.16
N SER A 75 -1.12 3.29 -11.18
CA SER A 75 -2.39 3.25 -11.93
C SER A 75 -3.26 2.10 -11.45
N PHE A 76 -4.43 2.42 -10.88
CA PHE A 76 -5.54 1.56 -10.45
C PHE A 76 -5.21 0.06 -10.25
N SER A 77 -4.14 -0.24 -9.51
CA SER A 77 -3.57 -1.61 -9.31
C SER A 77 -2.96 -2.30 -10.54
N TYR A 78 -3.15 -1.81 -11.76
CA TYR A 78 -2.60 -2.40 -12.98
C TYR A 78 -1.11 -2.15 -13.16
N ARG A 79 -0.56 -1.14 -12.46
CA ARG A 79 0.87 -0.84 -12.46
C ARG A 79 1.39 -0.70 -11.05
N VAL A 80 1.70 -1.83 -10.43
CA VAL A 80 2.28 -1.90 -9.08
C VAL A 80 3.74 -1.45 -9.11
N THR A 81 4.12 -0.60 -8.16
CA THR A 81 5.50 -0.15 -7.96
C THR A 81 6.17 -0.89 -6.81
N ASN A 82 5.41 -1.21 -5.76
CA ASN A 82 5.87 -2.01 -4.63
C ASN A 82 4.75 -2.94 -4.13
N ILE A 83 5.04 -4.24 -4.03
CA ILE A 83 4.06 -5.26 -3.63
C ILE A 83 3.90 -5.41 -2.10
N PHE A 84 4.84 -4.87 -1.31
CA PHE A 84 4.85 -4.94 0.15
C PHE A 84 4.42 -3.63 0.83
N ALA A 85 4.43 -2.51 0.10
CA ALA A 85 3.97 -1.23 0.60
C ALA A 85 2.46 -1.05 0.39
N ILE A 86 1.77 -0.59 1.43
CA ILE A 86 0.37 -0.13 1.35
C ILE A 86 0.37 1.22 0.64
N SER A 87 -0.59 1.45 -0.26
CA SER A 87 -0.64 2.68 -1.04
C SER A 87 -0.76 3.92 -0.15
N SER A 88 0.18 4.84 -0.33
CA SER A 88 0.32 6.08 0.43
C SER A 88 -0.87 7.03 0.25
N ARG A 89 -1.66 6.84 -0.82
CA ARG A 89 -2.83 7.67 -1.16
C ARG A 89 -3.94 7.62 -0.13
N TYR A 90 -4.02 6.55 0.65
CA TYR A 90 -5.11 6.30 1.59
C TYR A 90 -4.66 6.27 3.05
N VAL A 91 -3.38 6.52 3.32
CA VAL A 91 -2.83 6.48 4.67
C VAL A 91 -2.47 7.88 5.11
N ILE A 92 -3.00 8.28 6.27
CA ILE A 92 -2.64 9.54 6.91
C ILE A 92 -1.18 9.41 7.35
N ASP A 93 -0.32 10.33 6.89
CA ASP A 93 1.00 10.51 7.48
C ASP A 93 0.77 10.89 8.94
N THR A 94 1.15 10.02 9.87
CA THR A 94 1.28 10.43 11.27
C THR A 94 2.33 11.54 11.30
N PRO A 95 1.96 12.78 11.67
CA PRO A 95 2.98 13.78 11.94
C PRO A 95 3.82 13.23 13.10
N GLU A 96 5.13 13.24 12.92
CA GLU A 96 6.07 13.01 14.02
C GLU A 96 5.83 14.02 15.16
#